data_AF-A0A947T4Y3-F1
#
_entry.id   AF-A0A947T4Y3-F1
#
_cell.length_a   1.000
_cell.length_b   1.000
_cell.length_c   1.000
_cell.angle_alpha   90.00
_cell.angle_beta   90.00
_cell.angle_gamma   90.00
#
_symmetry.space_group_name_H-M   'P 1'
#
loop_
_entity.id
_entity.type
_entity.pdbx_description
1 polymer ?
#
loop_
_entity_poly.entity_id
_entity_poly.type
_entity_poly.pdbx_seq_one_letter_code
_entity_poly.pdbx_strand_id
1 'polypeptide(L)'
;HPSWVEAVRLVRSGAIGELQAVQSFFSYYNDDPADIRNQVERGGGAAMDIGCYCINLSRMLFDAEPTRIEALVRRDPEMGIDIATSALLEFPGGGQSEFTCSIRAEPDQRVHIFGTSGRIEIEIPFNIPPDRETRIFVTSGGEPPVAPATETLVFDPADQYAIQAGAFARAVLDGTGLTVPIEDAIANTKVIEKVLATP
;
A
#
# COMPACT_ATOMS: atom_id res chain seq x y z
N HIS A 1 -2.85 6.77 9.53
CA HIS A 1 -3.57 8.03 9.26
C HIS A 1 -5.09 7.80 9.34
N PRO A 2 -5.93 8.74 9.81
CA PRO A 2 -7.39 8.55 9.93
C PRO A 2 -8.10 8.10 8.65
N SER A 3 -7.67 8.61 7.49
CA SER A 3 -8.21 8.19 6.19
C SER A 3 -8.07 6.69 5.93
N TRP A 4 -6.94 6.08 6.30
CA TRP A 4 -6.72 4.64 6.16
C TRP A 4 -7.53 3.82 7.16
N VAL A 5 -7.70 4.32 8.39
CA VAL A 5 -8.59 3.68 9.37
C VAL A 5 -10.02 3.61 8.80
N GLU A 6 -10.48 4.70 8.18
CA GLU A 6 -11.79 4.73 7.55
C GLU A 6 -11.88 3.85 6.30
N ALA A 7 -10.87 3.86 5.42
CA ALA A 7 -10.84 2.98 4.25
C ALA A 7 -10.93 1.50 4.64
N VAL A 8 -10.16 1.07 5.65
CA VAL A 8 -10.24 -0.29 6.20
C VAL A 8 -11.62 -0.56 6.81
N ARG A 9 -12.19 0.41 7.54
CA ARG A 9 -13.54 0.28 8.11
C ARG A 9 -14.60 0.07 7.02
N LEU A 10 -14.57 0.85 5.94
CA LEU A 10 -15.51 0.77 4.82
C LEU A 10 -15.43 -0.59 4.11
N VAL A 11 -14.21 -1.10 3.91
CA VAL A 11 -13.99 -2.44 3.36
C VAL A 11 -14.57 -3.51 4.30
N ARG A 12 -14.18 -3.48 5.58
CA ARG A 12 -14.60 -4.49 6.56
C ARG A 12 -16.09 -4.45 6.90
N SER A 13 -16.73 -3.29 6.79
CA SER A 13 -18.17 -3.16 6.99
C SER A 13 -19.00 -3.57 5.78
N GLY A 14 -18.36 -3.93 4.65
CA GLY A 14 -19.05 -4.27 3.40
C GLY A 14 -19.65 -3.06 2.67
N ALA A 15 -19.18 -1.84 2.93
CA ALA A 15 -19.73 -0.63 2.31
C ALA A 15 -19.54 -0.61 0.78
N ILE A 16 -18.53 -1.32 0.29
CA ILE A 16 -18.27 -1.54 -1.15
C ILE A 16 -18.58 -2.98 -1.60
N GLY A 17 -19.30 -3.75 -0.78
CA GLY A 17 -19.53 -5.17 -1.01
C GLY A 17 -18.32 -6.01 -0.63
N GLU A 18 -18.17 -7.18 -1.26
CA GLU A 18 -17.04 -8.08 -1.04
C GLU A 18 -15.80 -7.55 -1.76
N LEU A 19 -14.66 -7.44 -1.06
CA LEU A 19 -13.41 -6.97 -1.65
C LEU A 19 -12.92 -7.95 -2.73
N GLN A 20 -12.74 -7.44 -3.96
CA GLN A 20 -12.32 -8.22 -5.13
C GLN A 20 -10.88 -7.94 -5.52
N ALA A 21 -10.50 -6.65 -5.60
CA ALA A 21 -9.21 -6.27 -6.12
C ALA A 21 -8.62 -5.03 -5.42
N VAL A 22 -7.30 -4.99 -5.31
CA VAL A 22 -6.54 -3.81 -4.88
C VAL A 22 -5.45 -3.49 -5.89
N GLN A 23 -5.52 -2.34 -6.53
CA GLN A 23 -4.52 -1.85 -7.48
C GLN A 23 -3.70 -0.74 -6.84
N SER A 24 -2.37 -0.81 -6.95
CA SER A 24 -1.52 0.27 -6.47
C SER A 24 -0.34 0.58 -7.40
N PHE A 25 0.07 1.84 -7.41
CA PHE A 25 1.25 2.29 -8.14
C PHE A 25 2.02 3.25 -7.24
N PHE A 26 3.32 3.03 -7.08
CA PHE A 26 4.17 3.94 -6.33
C PHE A 26 5.49 4.12 -7.06
N SER A 27 5.80 5.34 -7.46
CA SER A 27 7.08 5.65 -8.06
C SER A 27 7.67 6.98 -7.64
N TYR A 28 8.95 7.10 -7.90
CA TYR A 28 9.70 8.35 -8.03
C TYR A 28 10.97 8.09 -8.83
N TYR A 29 11.72 9.13 -9.16
CA TYR A 29 12.97 9.03 -9.89
C TYR A 29 14.14 9.36 -8.97
N ASN A 30 15.06 8.41 -8.79
CA ASN A 30 16.32 8.62 -8.06
C ASN A 30 17.41 7.70 -8.61
N ASP A 31 18.40 8.25 -9.29
CA ASP A 31 19.56 7.54 -9.82
C ASP A 31 20.87 7.84 -9.07
N ASP A 32 20.81 8.56 -7.93
CA ASP A 32 21.98 8.89 -7.14
C ASP A 32 22.60 7.62 -6.51
N PRO A 33 23.80 7.19 -6.92
CA PRO A 33 24.45 5.99 -6.36
C PRO A 33 24.82 6.16 -4.86
N ALA A 34 24.89 7.39 -4.35
CA ALA A 34 25.18 7.64 -2.94
C ALA A 34 23.95 7.42 -2.03
N ASP A 35 22.73 7.41 -2.60
CA ASP A 35 21.51 7.11 -1.85
C ASP A 35 21.51 5.65 -1.40
N ILE A 36 21.12 5.41 -0.14
CA ILE A 36 21.04 4.06 0.45
C ILE A 36 20.13 3.12 -0.34
N ARG A 37 19.12 3.68 -1.03
CA ARG A 37 18.15 2.93 -1.82
C ARG A 37 18.75 2.38 -3.10
N ASN A 38 19.88 2.91 -3.53
CA ASN A 38 20.66 2.44 -4.67
C ASN A 38 21.85 1.55 -4.24
N GLN A 39 21.90 1.13 -2.96
CA GLN A 39 22.98 0.32 -2.38
C GLN A 39 22.44 -1.03 -1.89
N VAL A 40 22.78 -2.12 -2.58
CA VAL A 40 22.27 -3.47 -2.29
C VAL A 40 22.62 -3.95 -0.88
N GLU A 41 23.82 -3.62 -0.40
CA GLU A 41 24.31 -3.96 0.94
C GLU A 41 23.58 -3.25 2.08
N ARG A 42 22.80 -2.19 1.75
CA ARG A 42 21.94 -1.46 2.70
C ARG A 42 20.47 -1.85 2.59
N GLY A 43 20.14 -2.85 1.77
CA GLY A 43 18.76 -3.27 1.52
C GLY A 43 18.03 -2.34 0.55
N GLY A 44 18.77 -1.67 -0.35
CA GLY A 44 18.19 -0.83 -1.40
C GLY A 44 17.33 -1.60 -2.40
N GLY A 45 16.60 -0.85 -3.23
CA GLY A 45 15.68 -1.36 -4.24
C GLY A 45 14.26 -0.85 -4.08
N ALA A 46 13.51 -0.82 -5.19
CA ALA A 46 12.14 -0.32 -5.25
C ALA A 46 11.19 -1.13 -4.37
N ALA A 47 11.30 -2.46 -4.37
CA ALA A 47 10.42 -3.32 -3.60
C ALA A 47 10.59 -3.14 -2.09
N MET A 48 11.81 -2.98 -1.61
CA MET A 48 12.10 -2.74 -0.20
C MET A 48 11.69 -1.33 0.25
N ASP A 49 11.97 -0.32 -0.57
CA ASP A 49 11.70 1.08 -0.20
C ASP A 49 10.23 1.46 -0.31
N ILE A 50 9.59 1.18 -1.46
CA ILE A 50 8.22 1.63 -1.76
C ILE A 50 7.23 0.52 -2.10
N GLY A 51 7.68 -0.62 -2.64
CA GLY A 51 6.82 -1.78 -2.86
C GLY A 51 6.31 -2.40 -1.56
N CYS A 52 7.03 -2.20 -0.45
CA CYS A 52 6.65 -2.68 0.87
C CYS A 52 5.31 -2.08 1.35
N TYR A 53 4.98 -0.84 0.94
CA TYR A 53 3.69 -0.23 1.24
C TYR A 53 2.56 -0.88 0.44
N CYS A 54 2.79 -1.15 -0.85
CA CYS A 54 1.83 -1.83 -1.72
C CYS A 54 1.51 -3.24 -1.20
N ILE A 55 2.50 -3.96 -0.71
CA ILE A 55 2.32 -5.29 -0.11
C ILE A 55 1.59 -5.18 1.23
N ASN A 56 2.02 -4.26 2.10
CA ASN A 56 1.44 -4.10 3.43
C ASN A 56 -0.03 -3.68 3.37
N LEU A 57 -0.38 -2.71 2.51
CA LEU A 57 -1.75 -2.25 2.38
C LEU A 57 -2.67 -3.37 1.87
N SER A 58 -2.21 -4.20 0.93
CA SER A 58 -3.01 -5.30 0.41
C SER A 58 -3.25 -6.38 1.46
N ARG A 59 -2.22 -6.75 2.22
CA ARG A 59 -2.35 -7.64 3.39
C ARG A 59 -3.31 -7.07 4.44
N MET A 60 -3.23 -5.78 4.72
CA MET A 60 -4.11 -5.09 5.66
C MET A 60 -5.59 -5.07 5.22
N LEU A 61 -5.85 -4.84 3.92
CA LEU A 61 -7.21 -4.77 3.36
C LEU A 61 -7.87 -6.15 3.26
N PHE A 62 -7.13 -7.18 2.84
CA PHE A 62 -7.61 -8.56 2.79
C PHE A 62 -7.57 -9.27 4.15
N ASP A 63 -6.86 -8.71 5.13
CA ASP A 63 -6.65 -9.28 6.47
C ASP A 63 -6.09 -10.72 6.40
N ALA A 64 -5.19 -10.96 5.44
CA ALA A 64 -4.67 -12.28 5.12
C ALA A 64 -3.28 -12.19 4.45
N GLU A 65 -2.61 -13.34 4.36
CA GLU A 65 -1.39 -13.51 3.58
C GLU A 65 -1.70 -13.96 2.14
N PRO A 66 -0.90 -13.56 1.14
CA PRO A 66 -1.11 -14.03 -0.22
C PRO A 66 -0.81 -15.53 -0.35
N THR A 67 -1.68 -16.24 -1.06
CA THR A 67 -1.59 -17.67 -1.37
C THR A 67 -0.75 -17.93 -2.62
N ARG A 68 -0.69 -16.97 -3.55
CA ARG A 68 0.11 -17.05 -4.78
C ARG A 68 0.71 -15.69 -5.14
N ILE A 69 1.90 -15.72 -5.72
CA ILE A 69 2.66 -14.53 -6.13
C ILE A 69 3.24 -14.77 -7.51
N GLU A 70 3.07 -13.81 -8.41
CA GLU A 70 3.76 -13.73 -9.70
C GLU A 70 4.32 -12.32 -9.86
N ALA A 71 5.57 -12.18 -10.29
CA ALA A 71 6.23 -10.87 -10.37
C ALA A 71 7.16 -10.74 -11.58
N LEU A 72 7.36 -9.50 -12.02
CA LEU A 72 8.38 -9.08 -12.97
C LEU A 72 9.29 -8.10 -12.25
N VAL A 73 10.58 -8.44 -12.17
CA VAL A 73 11.58 -7.66 -11.44
C VAL A 73 12.66 -7.20 -12.41
N ARG A 74 12.73 -5.89 -12.65
CA ARG A 74 13.82 -5.29 -13.41
C ARG A 74 14.89 -4.78 -12.45
N ARG A 75 16.09 -5.32 -12.56
CA ARG A 75 17.26 -4.92 -11.78
C ARG A 75 18.16 -3.99 -12.57
N ASP A 76 18.80 -3.08 -11.84
CA ASP A 76 19.91 -2.31 -12.39
C ASP A 76 21.12 -3.24 -12.57
N PRO A 77 21.75 -3.29 -13.76
CA PRO A 77 22.86 -4.21 -14.01
C PRO A 77 24.15 -3.84 -13.25
N GLU A 78 24.32 -2.58 -12.85
CA GLU A 78 25.51 -2.10 -12.13
C GLU A 78 25.28 -2.14 -10.61
N MET A 79 24.14 -1.63 -10.14
CA MET A 79 23.83 -1.54 -8.72
C MET A 79 23.27 -2.84 -8.13
N GLY A 80 22.73 -3.73 -8.97
CA GLY A 80 22.18 -5.04 -8.57
C GLY A 80 20.84 -4.99 -7.80
N ILE A 81 20.37 -3.80 -7.44
CA ILE A 81 19.05 -3.56 -6.81
C ILE A 81 17.90 -3.67 -7.82
N ASP A 82 16.69 -3.98 -7.35
CA ASP A 82 15.50 -3.83 -8.19
C ASP A 82 15.14 -2.36 -8.36
N ILE A 83 14.94 -1.93 -9.61
CA ILE A 83 14.61 -0.54 -9.95
C ILE A 83 13.16 -0.35 -10.38
N ALA A 84 12.52 -1.43 -10.83
CA ALA A 84 11.09 -1.49 -11.09
C ALA A 84 10.60 -2.92 -10.86
N THR A 85 9.53 -3.05 -10.10
CA THR A 85 8.92 -4.33 -9.75
C THR A 85 7.41 -4.23 -9.94
N SER A 86 6.84 -5.16 -10.70
CA SER A 86 5.39 -5.34 -10.83
C SER A 86 5.02 -6.73 -10.32
N ALA A 87 3.96 -6.85 -9.52
CA ALA A 87 3.54 -8.14 -8.99
C ALA A 87 2.02 -8.29 -8.89
N LEU A 88 1.57 -9.54 -9.03
CA LEU A 88 0.23 -10.03 -8.76
C LEU A 88 0.26 -10.90 -7.51
N LEU A 89 -0.59 -10.59 -6.55
CA LEU A 89 -0.79 -11.33 -5.31
C LEU A 89 -2.21 -11.88 -5.27
N GLU A 90 -2.37 -13.18 -5.08
CA GLU A 90 -3.67 -13.81 -4.84
C GLU A 90 -3.86 -13.99 -3.33
N PHE A 91 -5.06 -13.70 -2.83
CA PHE A 91 -5.46 -13.85 -1.42
C PHE A 91 -6.55 -14.93 -1.29
N PRO A 92 -6.78 -15.44 -0.06
CA PRO A 92 -7.86 -16.40 0.19
C PRO A 92 -9.22 -15.89 -0.33
N GLY A 93 -10.02 -16.80 -0.90
CA GLY A 93 -11.29 -16.43 -1.51
C GLY A 93 -11.19 -15.88 -2.94
N GLY A 94 -9.99 -15.84 -3.52
CA GLY A 94 -9.76 -15.40 -4.90
C GLY A 94 -9.63 -13.89 -5.08
N GLY A 95 -9.57 -13.14 -3.98
CA GLY A 95 -9.24 -11.71 -4.02
C GLY A 95 -7.83 -11.48 -4.56
N GLN A 96 -7.64 -10.40 -5.29
CA GLN A 96 -6.37 -10.13 -5.98
C GLN A 96 -5.81 -8.77 -5.59
N SER A 97 -4.48 -8.65 -5.58
CA SER A 97 -3.82 -7.36 -5.60
C SER A 97 -2.80 -7.32 -6.72
N GLU A 98 -2.72 -6.18 -7.39
CA GLU A 98 -1.67 -5.88 -8.33
C GLU A 98 -0.99 -4.58 -7.94
N PHE A 99 0.33 -4.56 -8.07
CA PHE A 99 1.07 -3.33 -7.87
C PHE A 99 2.23 -3.17 -8.83
N THR A 100 2.64 -1.93 -9.01
CA THR A 100 3.95 -1.59 -9.59
C THR A 100 4.64 -0.59 -8.69
N CYS A 101 5.90 -0.85 -8.37
CA CYS A 101 6.77 0.11 -7.71
C CYS A 101 8.03 0.39 -8.53
N SER A 102 8.47 1.65 -8.62
CA SER A 102 9.63 2.02 -9.43
C SER A 102 10.37 3.24 -8.87
N ILE A 103 11.69 3.12 -8.76
CA ILE A 103 12.58 4.22 -8.36
C ILE A 103 13.30 4.87 -9.56
N ARG A 104 12.80 4.57 -10.77
CA ARG A 104 13.27 5.10 -12.06
C ARG A 104 12.10 5.61 -12.93
N ALA A 105 10.97 5.99 -12.33
CA ALA A 105 9.79 6.49 -13.04
C ALA A 105 9.31 7.82 -12.44
N GLU A 106 8.48 8.57 -13.17
CA GLU A 106 7.91 9.84 -12.69
C GLU A 106 7.21 9.66 -11.34
N PRO A 107 7.34 10.59 -10.38
CA PRO A 107 6.66 10.49 -9.10
C PRO A 107 5.15 10.32 -9.20
N ASP A 108 4.64 9.28 -8.56
CA ASP A 108 3.22 8.95 -8.54
C ASP A 108 2.88 8.05 -7.36
N GLN A 109 1.66 8.18 -6.86
CA GLN A 109 1.12 7.37 -5.77
C GLN A 109 -0.37 7.16 -5.99
N ARG A 110 -0.78 5.90 -6.19
CA ARG A 110 -2.19 5.55 -6.43
C ARG A 110 -2.57 4.30 -5.68
N VAL A 111 -3.77 4.30 -5.13
CA VAL A 111 -4.43 3.11 -4.58
C VAL A 111 -5.90 3.13 -4.98
N HIS A 112 -6.34 2.07 -5.66
CA HIS A 112 -7.74 1.79 -5.94
C HIS A 112 -8.16 0.47 -5.31
N ILE A 113 -9.29 0.48 -4.61
CA ILE A 113 -9.83 -0.66 -3.88
C ILE A 113 -11.19 -0.97 -4.50
N PHE A 114 -11.37 -2.17 -5.03
CA PHE A 114 -12.58 -2.56 -5.75
C PHE A 114 -13.32 -3.66 -4.98
N GLY A 115 -14.57 -3.40 -4.64
CA GLY A 115 -15.49 -4.41 -4.14
C GLY A 115 -16.61 -4.69 -5.14
N THR A 116 -17.50 -5.63 -4.81
CA THR A 116 -18.58 -6.05 -5.70
C THR A 116 -19.66 -4.99 -5.95
N SER A 117 -19.79 -3.99 -5.08
CA SER A 117 -20.82 -2.95 -5.20
C SER A 117 -20.28 -1.51 -5.13
N GLY A 118 -18.97 -1.35 -5.08
CA GLY A 118 -18.34 -0.03 -5.04
C GLY A 118 -16.83 -0.09 -5.11
N ARG A 119 -16.21 1.09 -5.12
CA ARG A 119 -14.75 1.24 -5.09
C ARG A 119 -14.32 2.45 -4.27
N ILE A 120 -13.09 2.42 -3.78
CA ILE A 120 -12.46 3.50 -3.02
C ILE A 120 -11.19 3.92 -3.72
N GLU A 121 -10.97 5.22 -3.84
CA GLU A 121 -9.72 5.85 -4.25
C GLU A 121 -9.19 6.72 -3.12
N ILE A 122 -7.88 6.66 -2.86
CA ILE A 122 -7.20 7.47 -1.84
C ILE A 122 -6.38 8.54 -2.56
N GLU A 123 -6.69 9.82 -2.35
CA GLU A 123 -6.09 10.94 -3.10
C GLU A 123 -4.56 10.95 -2.96
N ILE A 124 -4.05 10.80 -1.73
CA ILE A 124 -2.63 10.63 -1.42
C ILE A 124 -2.49 9.44 -0.46
N PRO A 125 -2.03 8.27 -0.95
CA PRO A 125 -2.07 7.06 -0.14
C PRO A 125 -0.91 6.93 0.86
N PHE A 126 0.31 7.41 0.56
CA PHE A 126 1.48 7.07 1.39
C PHE A 126 2.10 8.28 2.10
N ASN A 127 2.44 9.35 1.36
CA ASN A 127 3.15 10.50 1.90
C ASN A 127 2.23 11.67 2.26
N ILE A 128 1.16 11.39 3.03
CA ILE A 128 0.17 12.39 3.44
C ILE A 128 0.84 13.53 4.22
N PRO A 129 0.82 14.79 3.72
CA PRO A 129 1.36 15.94 4.42
C PRO A 129 0.51 16.31 5.64
N PRO A 130 1.16 16.72 6.73
CA PRO A 130 0.50 16.95 8.02
C PRO A 130 -0.37 18.20 8.06
N ASP A 131 -0.21 19.10 7.08
CA ASP A 131 -0.78 20.45 7.05
C ASP A 131 -1.90 20.62 6.01
N ARG A 132 -2.35 19.52 5.38
CA ARG A 132 -3.45 19.54 4.41
C ARG A 132 -4.52 18.51 4.73
N GLU A 133 -5.74 18.83 4.32
CA GLU A 133 -6.84 17.87 4.31
C GLU A 133 -6.48 16.66 3.44
N THR A 134 -7.00 15.50 3.82
CA THR A 134 -6.94 14.28 3.01
C THR A 134 -8.32 13.94 2.50
N ARG A 135 -8.41 13.43 1.28
CA ARG A 135 -9.67 12.96 0.70
C ARG A 135 -9.60 11.49 0.34
N ILE A 136 -10.72 10.79 0.56
CA ILE A 136 -10.97 9.49 -0.06
C ILE A 136 -12.29 9.58 -0.84
N PHE A 137 -12.31 8.96 -2.00
CA PHE A 137 -13.46 8.97 -2.91
C PHE A 137 -14.11 7.59 -2.89
N VAL A 138 -15.38 7.52 -2.50
CA VAL A 138 -16.15 6.28 -2.47
C VAL A 138 -17.16 6.33 -3.60
N THR A 139 -16.94 5.50 -4.62
CA THR A 139 -17.78 5.45 -5.81
C THR A 139 -18.64 4.19 -5.79
N SER A 140 -19.95 4.32 -5.96
CA SER A 140 -20.88 3.18 -5.97
C SER A 140 -22.12 3.43 -6.83
N GLY A 141 -22.82 2.34 -7.17
CA GLY A 141 -23.98 2.37 -8.05
C GLY A 141 -23.63 2.75 -9.49
N GLY A 142 -24.66 3.03 -10.30
CA GLY A 142 -24.52 3.30 -11.72
C GLY A 142 -24.34 2.03 -12.55
N GLU A 143 -25.28 1.78 -13.46
CA GLU A 143 -25.11 0.79 -14.53
C GLU A 143 -25.06 1.55 -15.86
N PRO A 144 -24.14 1.21 -16.79
CA PRO A 144 -24.07 1.87 -18.09
C PRO A 144 -25.47 1.96 -18.74
N PRO A 145 -25.89 3.16 -19.18
CA PRO A 145 -25.12 4.40 -19.36
C PRO A 145 -25.11 5.36 -18.15
N VAL A 146 -25.72 4.99 -17.03
CA VAL A 146 -25.80 5.84 -15.82
C VAL A 146 -24.45 5.85 -15.10
N ALA A 147 -23.86 7.03 -14.96
CA ALA A 147 -22.61 7.20 -14.22
C ALA A 147 -22.81 6.85 -12.73
N PRO A 148 -21.80 6.26 -12.08
CA PRO A 148 -21.83 5.99 -10.66
C PRO A 148 -21.84 7.30 -9.85
N ALA A 149 -22.34 7.25 -8.63
CA ALA A 149 -22.20 8.36 -7.67
C ALA A 149 -20.87 8.26 -6.94
N THR A 150 -20.24 9.39 -6.65
CA THR A 150 -19.00 9.46 -5.84
C THR A 150 -19.23 10.35 -4.64
N GLU A 151 -19.10 9.78 -3.44
CA GLU A 151 -19.00 10.50 -2.18
C GLU A 151 -17.53 10.85 -1.91
N THR A 152 -17.27 12.08 -1.48
CA THR A 152 -15.93 12.52 -1.05
C THR A 152 -15.93 12.64 0.47
N LEU A 153 -15.14 11.81 1.14
CA LEU A 153 -14.92 11.91 2.57
C LEU A 153 -13.65 12.74 2.79
N VAL A 154 -13.78 13.83 3.55
CA VAL A 154 -12.70 14.77 3.85
C VAL A 154 -12.28 14.60 5.30
N PHE A 155 -10.97 14.51 5.53
CA PHE A 155 -10.37 14.42 6.86
C PHE A 155 -9.54 15.66 7.14
N ASP A 156 -9.63 16.16 8.36
CA ASP A 156 -8.80 17.24 8.85
C ASP A 156 -7.30 16.89 8.71
N PRO A 157 -6.42 17.90 8.57
CA PRO A 157 -4.97 17.69 8.57
C PRO A 157 -4.53 16.86 9.78
N ALA A 158 -3.75 15.82 9.52
CA ALA A 158 -3.24 14.94 10.56
C ALA A 158 -1.80 14.53 10.28
N ASP A 159 -0.93 14.75 11.27
CA ASP A 159 0.46 14.29 11.22
C ASP A 159 0.52 12.79 11.51
N GLN A 160 0.62 11.99 10.44
CA GLN A 160 0.70 10.53 10.55
C GLN A 160 1.92 10.05 11.33
N TYR A 161 3.04 10.78 11.29
CA TYR A 161 4.25 10.41 11.99
C TYR A 161 4.12 10.70 13.49
N ALA A 162 3.52 11.84 13.85
CA ALA A 162 3.19 12.14 15.25
C ALA A 162 2.17 11.14 15.82
N ILE A 163 1.17 10.73 15.03
CA ILE A 163 0.21 9.68 15.40
C ILE A 163 0.93 8.36 15.66
N GLN A 164 1.83 7.94 14.76
CA GLN A 164 2.60 6.71 14.90
C GLN A 164 3.50 6.74 16.14
N ALA A 165 4.27 7.81 16.33
CA ALA A 165 5.14 7.99 17.49
C ALA A 165 4.35 8.00 18.80
N GLY A 166 3.19 8.67 18.81
CA GLY A 166 2.30 8.69 19.96
C GLY A 166 1.69 7.33 20.28
N ALA A 167 1.33 6.54 19.26
CA ALA A 167 0.83 5.17 19.44
C ALA A 167 1.90 4.25 20.03
N PHE A 168 3.14 4.35 19.54
CA PHE A 168 4.28 3.63 20.12
C PHE A 168 4.54 4.04 21.57
N ALA A 169 4.57 5.33 21.88
CA ALA A 169 4.80 5.82 23.23
C ALA A 169 3.74 5.30 24.21
N ARG A 170 2.45 5.31 23.84
CA ARG A 170 1.37 4.74 24.65
C ARG A 170 1.53 3.24 24.86
N ALA A 171 1.90 2.48 23.81
CA ALA A 171 2.13 1.05 23.94
C ALA A 171 3.20 0.71 24.99
N VAL A 172 4.26 1.54 25.08
CA VAL A 172 5.33 1.40 26.07
C VAL A 172 4.89 1.83 27.47
N LEU A 173 4.23 3.00 27.58
CA LEU A 173 3.86 3.59 28.87
C LEU A 173 2.70 2.88 29.54
N ASP A 174 1.68 2.52 28.76
CA ASP A 174 0.41 1.96 29.24
C ASP A 174 0.41 0.43 29.22
N GLY A 175 1.43 -0.20 28.60
CA GLY A 175 1.53 -1.65 28.48
C GLY A 175 0.43 -2.29 27.63
N THR A 176 -0.20 -1.54 26.73
CA THR A 176 -1.33 -2.00 25.91
C THR A 176 -0.90 -2.93 24.76
N GLY A 177 0.41 -3.07 24.52
CA GLY A 177 0.96 -3.73 23.34
C GLY A 177 0.92 -2.85 22.09
N LEU A 178 1.60 -3.30 21.03
CA LEU A 178 1.67 -2.60 19.74
C LEU A 178 0.41 -2.89 18.92
N THR A 179 -0.14 -1.86 18.27
CA THR A 179 -1.25 -2.01 17.32
C THR A 179 -0.86 -2.85 16.10
N VAL A 180 0.41 -2.76 15.67
CA VAL A 180 0.99 -3.57 14.61
C VAL A 180 2.10 -4.41 15.23
N PRO A 181 1.92 -5.74 15.38
CA PRO A 181 2.88 -6.60 16.02
C PRO A 181 4.07 -6.89 15.09
N ILE A 182 5.21 -7.33 15.64
CA ILE A 182 6.43 -7.58 14.85
C ILE A 182 6.25 -8.70 13.82
N GLU A 183 5.34 -9.62 14.10
CA GLU A 183 4.95 -10.71 13.21
C GLU A 183 4.40 -10.18 11.88
N ASP A 184 3.71 -9.04 11.90
CA ASP A 184 3.22 -8.40 10.67
C ASP A 184 4.38 -7.90 9.80
N ALA A 185 5.40 -7.29 10.41
CA ALA A 185 6.60 -6.85 9.69
C ALA A 185 7.36 -8.04 9.09
N ILE A 186 7.51 -9.14 9.85
CA ILE A 186 8.15 -10.37 9.37
C ILE A 186 7.36 -10.97 8.20
N ALA A 187 6.03 -11.00 8.29
CA ALA A 187 5.18 -11.50 7.20
C ALA A 187 5.29 -10.61 5.95
N ASN A 188 5.32 -9.30 6.11
CA ASN A 188 5.53 -8.37 5.00
C ASN A 188 6.87 -8.61 4.30
N THR A 189 7.96 -8.77 5.06
CA THR A 189 9.29 -9.09 4.52
C THR A 189 9.29 -10.40 3.75
N LYS A 190 8.64 -11.46 4.25
CA LYS A 190 8.53 -12.74 3.53
C LYS A 190 7.84 -12.59 2.17
N VAL A 191 6.85 -11.71 2.06
CA VAL A 191 6.18 -11.45 0.78
C VAL A 191 7.11 -10.69 -0.17
N ILE A 192 7.84 -9.67 0.32
CA ILE A 192 8.84 -8.95 -0.47
C ILE A 192 9.92 -9.91 -1.01
N GLU A 193 10.47 -10.78 -0.15
CA GLU A 193 11.47 -11.76 -0.55
C GLU A 193 10.95 -12.70 -1.64
N LYS A 194 9.70 -13.17 -1.53
CA LYS A 194 9.07 -14.01 -2.55
C LYS A 194 8.87 -13.29 -3.88
N VAL A 195 8.46 -12.02 -3.84
CA VAL A 195 8.34 -11.16 -5.05
C VAL A 195 9.70 -11.01 -5.73
N LEU A 196 10.76 -10.75 -4.95
CA LEU A 196 12.11 -10.58 -5.49
C LEU A 196 12.74 -11.88 -5.97
N ALA A 197 12.30 -13.04 -5.47
CA ALA A 197 12.78 -14.35 -5.86
C ALA A 197 12.12 -14.90 -7.14
N THR A 198 11.13 -14.21 -7.73
CA THR A 198 10.51 -14.63 -9.00
C THR A 198 11.55 -14.61 -10.14
N PRO A 199 11.57 -15.62 -11.03
CA PRO A 199 12.57 -15.76 -12.10
C PRO A 199 12.64 -14.58 -13.08
#